data_AF-A0A4Q3RJL3-F1
#
_entry.id   AF-A0A4Q3RJL3-F1
#
_cell.length_a   1.000
_cell.length_b   1.000
_cell.length_c   1.000
_cell.angle_alpha   90.00
_cell.angle_beta   90.00
_cell.angle_gamma   90.00
#
_symmetry.space_group_name_H-M   'P 1'
#
loop_
_entity.id
_entity.type
_entity.pdbx_description
1 polymer ?
#
loop_
_entity_poly.entity_id
_entity_poly.type
_entity_poly.pdbx_seq_one_letter_code
_entity_poly.pdbx_strand_id
1 'polypeptide(L)'
;MKKMLHCIVLTCLCMNGFSQDPATLQDKHRPQFHFSPRAHWMNDPNGLVYNNGVWHLFFQYFPGKSVWGPMHWGHATSTDLVNWQEQDIALYPDKLGWIFSGSAVMDFQNTSGLGLNGKPPMVAIFTHHNDSLEKLKQNNHQYQSLAYSN
;
A
#
# COMPACT_ATOMS: atom_id res chain seq x y z
N MET A 1 -49.90 21.67 -19.76
CA MET A 1 -48.68 20.82 -19.71
C MET A 1 -47.95 21.13 -18.40
N LYS A 2 -47.89 20.18 -17.47
CA LYS A 2 -47.31 20.37 -16.12
C LYS A 2 -45.78 20.46 -16.21
N LYS A 3 -45.19 21.53 -15.67
CA LYS A 3 -43.73 21.67 -15.50
C LYS A 3 -43.31 20.78 -14.32
N MET A 4 -42.52 19.74 -14.60
CA MET A 4 -41.98 18.84 -13.59
C MET A 4 -40.63 19.39 -13.13
N LEU A 5 -40.60 19.93 -11.91
CA LEU A 5 -39.39 20.40 -11.25
C LEU A 5 -38.59 19.17 -10.83
N HIS A 6 -37.41 18.96 -11.43
CA HIS A 6 -36.49 17.90 -11.02
C HIS A 6 -35.68 18.40 -9.81
N CYS A 7 -35.96 17.83 -8.65
CA CYS A 7 -35.17 18.04 -7.44
C CYS A 7 -33.89 17.21 -7.58
N ILE A 8 -32.75 17.85 -7.87
CA ILE A 8 -31.44 17.20 -7.80
C ILE A 8 -31.09 17.09 -6.33
N VAL A 9 -31.25 15.90 -5.75
CA VAL A 9 -30.70 15.58 -4.44
C VAL A 9 -29.20 15.40 -4.63
N LEU A 10 -28.44 16.45 -4.32
CA LEU A 10 -26.99 16.37 -4.20
C LEU A 10 -26.67 15.64 -2.89
N THR A 11 -26.68 14.31 -2.90
CA THR A 11 -26.12 13.52 -1.80
C THR A 11 -24.62 13.78 -1.78
N CYS A 12 -24.21 14.68 -0.90
CA CYS A 12 -22.82 14.82 -0.49
C CYS A 12 -22.45 13.50 0.22
N LEU A 13 -21.88 12.55 -0.52
CA LEU A 13 -21.18 11.41 0.05
C LEU A 13 -19.93 11.98 0.71
N CYS A 14 -20.07 12.39 1.98
CA CYS A 14 -18.92 12.51 2.86
C CYS A 14 -18.30 11.12 2.88
N MET A 15 -17.17 10.94 2.19
CA MET A 15 -16.32 9.78 2.39
C MET A 15 -15.97 9.80 3.88
N ASN A 16 -16.59 8.90 4.65
CA ASN A 16 -16.10 8.57 5.96
C ASN A 16 -14.67 8.05 5.73
N GLY A 17 -13.68 8.91 5.99
CA GLY A 17 -12.31 8.45 6.13
C GLY A 17 -12.37 7.32 7.15
N PHE A 18 -11.92 6.13 6.76
CA PHE A 18 -11.83 5.00 7.67
C PHE A 18 -10.79 5.37 8.74
N SER A 19 -11.26 6.08 9.77
CA SER A 19 -10.60 6.17 11.06
C SER A 19 -10.43 4.75 11.59
N GLN A 20 -9.34 4.51 12.32
CA GLN A 20 -9.10 3.22 12.97
C GLN A 20 -10.35 2.82 13.76
N ASP A 21 -10.75 1.54 13.67
CA ASP A 21 -11.92 1.01 14.37
C ASP A 21 -11.88 1.45 15.84
N PRO A 22 -12.95 2.09 16.39
CA PRO A 22 -12.99 2.55 17.77
C PRO A 22 -12.59 1.48 18.81
N ALA A 23 -12.80 0.20 18.50
CA ALA A 23 -12.37 -0.91 19.35
C ALA A 23 -10.84 -0.98 19.51
N THR A 24 -10.07 -0.57 18.50
CA THR A 24 -8.59 -0.55 18.52
C THR A 24 -8.01 0.61 19.31
N LEU A 25 -8.77 1.68 19.54
CA LEU A 25 -8.35 2.84 20.34
C LEU A 25 -8.26 2.53 21.85
N GLN A 26 -8.74 1.37 22.29
CA GLN A 26 -8.69 0.94 23.68
C GLN A 26 -7.42 0.14 24.05
N ASP A 27 -6.60 -0.27 23.08
CA ASP A 27 -5.34 -0.94 23.38
C ASP A 27 -4.30 0.07 23.89
N LYS A 28 -3.86 -0.13 25.14
CA LYS A 28 -2.89 0.72 25.83
C LYS A 28 -1.57 0.92 25.06
N HIS A 29 -1.23 0.00 24.16
CA HIS A 29 0.02 0.04 23.39
C HIS A 29 -0.17 0.50 21.95
N ARG A 30 -1.41 0.72 21.51
CA ARG A 30 -1.70 1.20 20.16
C ARG A 30 -1.29 2.68 20.05
N PRO A 31 -0.29 3.02 19.21
CA PRO A 31 0.10 4.40 19.03
C PRO A 31 -1.03 5.19 18.36
N GLN A 32 -1.33 6.38 18.89
CA GLN A 32 -2.42 7.23 18.42
C GLN A 32 -1.99 8.19 17.29
N PHE A 33 -0.68 8.41 17.12
CA PHE A 33 -0.13 9.36 16.13
C PHE A 33 1.05 8.80 15.33
N HIS A 34 1.40 7.52 15.52
CA HIS A 34 2.30 6.79 14.62
C HIS A 34 1.48 5.75 13.87
N PHE A 35 1.78 5.56 12.59
CA PHE A 35 1.13 4.52 11.81
C PHE A 35 1.41 3.13 12.40
N SER A 36 0.36 2.30 12.44
CA SER A 36 0.44 0.85 12.61
C SER A 36 -0.71 0.19 11.83
N PRO A 37 -0.51 -0.98 11.21
CA PRO A 37 -1.60 -1.69 10.52
C PRO A 37 -2.66 -2.07 11.55
N ARG A 38 -3.91 -2.27 11.10
CA ARG A 38 -5.03 -2.68 11.97
C ARG A 38 -4.71 -3.94 12.76
N ALA A 39 -3.92 -4.86 12.20
CA ALA A 39 -3.48 -6.07 12.87
C ALA A 39 -2.09 -6.53 12.39
N HIS A 40 -1.55 -7.54 13.07
CA HIS A 40 -0.40 -8.35 12.65
C HIS A 40 0.96 -7.63 12.55
N TRP A 41 1.91 -8.23 11.83
CA TRP A 41 3.31 -7.83 11.82
C TRP A 41 3.63 -6.86 10.69
N MET A 42 4.31 -5.77 11.02
CA MET A 42 4.99 -4.91 10.05
C MET A 42 6.46 -4.67 10.42
N ASN A 43 7.28 -4.34 9.43
CA ASN A 43 8.62 -3.78 9.63
C ASN A 43 8.86 -2.56 8.72
N ASP A 44 9.81 -2.66 7.79
CA ASP A 44 10.33 -1.52 7.04
C ASP A 44 9.24 -0.72 6.30
N PRO A 45 9.31 0.61 6.29
CA PRO A 45 8.56 1.41 5.34
C PRO A 45 9.10 1.18 3.92
N ASN A 46 8.20 1.13 2.94
CA ASN A 46 8.51 0.90 1.53
C ASN A 46 7.77 1.91 0.65
N GLY A 47 8.21 2.03 -0.60
CA GLY A 47 7.44 2.72 -1.64
C GLY A 47 7.00 4.15 -1.32
N LEU A 48 7.74 4.87 -0.47
CA LEU A 48 7.33 6.19 0.02
C LEU A 48 7.25 7.18 -1.15
N VAL A 49 6.02 7.56 -1.52
CA VAL A 49 5.75 8.43 -2.68
C VAL A 49 4.71 9.47 -2.32
N TYR A 50 4.93 10.70 -2.75
CA TYR A 50 3.91 11.74 -2.77
C TYR A 50 3.44 11.98 -4.20
N ASN A 51 2.13 11.93 -4.42
CA ASN A 51 1.54 12.21 -5.72
C ASN A 51 0.17 12.87 -5.56
N ASN A 52 -0.08 13.96 -6.28
CA ASN A 52 -1.37 14.64 -6.34
C ASN A 52 -2.04 14.91 -4.97
N GLY A 53 -1.29 15.40 -3.98
CA GLY A 53 -1.83 15.71 -2.66
C GLY A 53 -1.86 14.53 -1.68
N VAL A 54 -1.46 13.33 -2.12
CA VAL A 54 -1.53 12.10 -1.33
C VAL A 54 -0.14 11.54 -1.09
N TRP A 55 0.18 11.29 0.17
CA TRP A 55 1.30 10.49 0.62
C TRP A 55 0.92 9.01 0.62
N HIS A 56 1.75 8.18 0.00
CA HIS A 56 1.65 6.74 0.02
C HIS A 56 2.73 6.17 0.94
N LEU A 57 2.30 5.41 1.95
CA LEU A 57 3.14 4.60 2.80
C LEU A 57 2.87 3.14 2.44
N PHE A 58 3.80 2.49 1.77
CA PHE A 58 3.82 1.03 1.73
C PHE A 58 4.68 0.53 2.88
N PHE A 59 4.49 -0.71 3.29
CA PHE A 59 5.25 -1.28 4.39
C PHE A 59 5.31 -2.79 4.27
N GLN A 60 6.44 -3.35 4.70
CA GLN A 60 6.58 -4.79 4.84
C GLN A 60 5.50 -5.31 5.81
N TYR A 61 4.69 -6.26 5.36
CA TYR A 61 3.52 -6.75 6.10
C TYR A 61 3.36 -8.27 6.04
N PHE A 62 2.99 -8.91 7.15
CA PHE A 62 2.51 -10.29 7.16
C PHE A 62 1.06 -10.36 7.70
N PRO A 63 0.05 -10.54 6.85
CA PRO A 63 -1.36 -10.50 7.25
C PRO A 63 -1.82 -11.71 8.06
N GLY A 64 -1.00 -12.75 8.20
CA GLY A 64 -1.42 -14.00 8.84
C GLY A 64 -1.24 -14.01 10.36
N LYS A 65 -0.20 -13.36 10.90
CA LYS A 65 0.20 -13.44 12.31
C LYS A 65 1.03 -12.23 12.73
N SER A 66 1.11 -11.99 14.05
CA SER A 66 1.95 -10.95 14.65
C SER A 66 3.41 -11.36 14.84
N VAL A 67 3.98 -12.09 13.87
CA VAL A 67 5.40 -12.47 13.79
C VAL A 67 5.89 -12.27 12.36
N TRP A 68 7.20 -12.24 12.13
CA TRP A 68 7.73 -12.20 10.77
C TRP A 68 7.35 -13.47 9.98
N GLY A 69 7.07 -13.33 8.67
CA GLY A 69 6.57 -14.45 7.84
C GLY A 69 6.60 -14.15 6.35
N PRO A 70 5.80 -14.85 5.53
CA PRO A 70 5.65 -14.55 4.11
C PRO A 70 5.26 -13.09 3.86
N MET A 71 6.22 -12.30 3.42
CA MET A 71 6.11 -10.84 3.40
C MET A 71 5.36 -10.32 2.18
N HIS A 72 4.52 -9.32 2.42
CA HIS A 72 3.72 -8.55 1.46
C HIS A 72 4.13 -7.08 1.55
N TRP A 73 3.67 -6.25 0.61
CA TRP A 73 3.56 -4.80 0.85
C TRP A 73 2.13 -4.46 1.25
N GLY A 74 1.94 -4.09 2.52
CA GLY A 74 0.76 -3.35 2.96
C GLY A 74 0.79 -1.91 2.42
N HIS A 75 -0.35 -1.22 2.49
CA HIS A 75 -0.49 0.13 1.94
C HIS A 75 -1.38 1.01 2.83
N ALA A 76 -0.95 2.24 3.05
CA ALA A 76 -1.74 3.30 3.67
C ALA A 76 -1.52 4.62 2.93
N THR A 77 -2.52 5.50 2.99
CA THR A 77 -2.46 6.84 2.41
C THR A 77 -2.77 7.92 3.44
N SER A 78 -2.21 9.11 3.23
CA SER A 78 -2.47 10.28 4.06
C SER A 78 -2.34 11.55 3.24
N THR A 79 -3.04 12.62 3.62
CA THR A 79 -2.85 13.97 3.04
C THR A 79 -1.95 14.85 3.91
N ASP A 80 -1.59 14.42 5.12
CA ASP A 80 -0.90 15.24 6.13
C ASP A 80 0.20 14.50 6.90
N LEU A 81 0.51 13.25 6.54
CA LEU A 81 1.48 12.35 7.21
C LEU A 81 1.13 11.95 8.65
N VAL A 82 -0.05 12.33 9.15
CA VAL A 82 -0.49 12.06 10.52
C VAL A 82 -1.74 11.17 10.51
N ASN A 83 -2.74 11.57 9.73
CA ASN A 83 -4.00 10.85 9.59
C ASN A 83 -3.88 9.84 8.45
N TRP A 84 -3.64 8.59 8.80
CA TRP A 84 -3.44 7.49 7.85
C TRP A 84 -4.70 6.67 7.66
N GLN A 85 -5.03 6.40 6.40
CA GLN A 85 -6.06 5.44 5.99
C GLN A 85 -5.39 4.20 5.42
N GLU A 86 -5.51 3.07 6.11
CA GLU A 86 -5.05 1.78 5.61
C GLU A 86 -5.91 1.33 4.42
N GLN A 87 -5.23 0.89 3.36
CA GLN A 87 -5.76 0.43 2.08
C GLN A 87 -5.60 -1.09 1.97
N ASP A 88 -6.06 -1.67 0.86
CA ASP A 88 -5.79 -3.07 0.56
C ASP A 88 -4.29 -3.33 0.37
N ILE A 89 -3.87 -4.57 0.61
CA ILE A 89 -2.49 -5.01 0.36
C ILE A 89 -2.13 -4.75 -1.10
N ALA A 90 -1.01 -4.08 -1.33
CA ALA A 90 -0.58 -3.65 -2.66
C ALA A 90 0.15 -4.75 -3.44
N LEU A 91 1.03 -5.51 -2.78
CA LEU A 91 1.79 -6.59 -3.41
C LEU A 91 1.71 -7.86 -2.56
N TYR A 92 1.30 -8.95 -3.21
CA TYR A 92 1.25 -10.28 -2.62
C TYR A 92 2.45 -11.12 -3.10
N PRO A 93 3.00 -12.01 -2.25
CA PRO A 93 3.91 -13.05 -2.70
C PRO A 93 3.35 -13.81 -3.91
N ASP A 94 4.23 -14.20 -4.81
CA ASP A 94 3.88 -15.04 -5.94
C ASP A 94 4.86 -16.23 -6.05
N LYS A 95 4.88 -16.88 -7.22
CA LYS A 95 5.77 -18.02 -7.50
C LYS A 95 7.26 -17.70 -7.39
N LEU A 96 7.64 -16.42 -7.46
CA LEU A 96 9.03 -15.94 -7.35
C LEU A 96 9.45 -15.86 -5.88
N GLY A 97 8.51 -15.52 -4.99
CA GLY A 97 8.71 -15.60 -3.54
C GLY A 97 8.01 -14.49 -2.78
N TRP A 98 8.51 -14.19 -1.60
CA TRP A 98 8.01 -13.13 -0.73
C TRP A 98 8.43 -11.76 -1.25
N ILE A 99 7.63 -10.74 -0.92
CA ILE A 99 7.86 -9.36 -1.30
C ILE A 99 8.65 -8.70 -0.17
N PHE A 100 9.93 -8.44 -0.42
CA PHE A 100 10.81 -7.70 0.48
C PHE A 100 10.81 -6.21 0.15
N SER A 101 11.51 -5.44 0.98
CA SER A 101 11.57 -3.99 0.93
C SER A 101 12.01 -3.45 -0.43
N GLY A 102 11.67 -2.18 -0.65
CA GLY A 102 11.97 -1.48 -1.89
C GLY A 102 11.38 -0.08 -1.93
N SER A 103 11.41 0.51 -3.12
CA SER A 103 11.02 1.90 -3.37
C SER A 103 9.99 1.99 -4.49
N ALA A 104 9.32 3.13 -4.59
CA ALA A 104 8.42 3.41 -5.69
C ALA A 104 8.67 4.83 -6.20
N VAL A 105 8.36 5.06 -7.47
CA VAL A 105 8.46 6.36 -8.13
C VAL A 105 7.25 6.59 -9.02
N MET A 106 6.88 7.85 -9.23
CA MET A 106 5.97 8.22 -10.31
C MET A 106 6.78 8.41 -11.59
N ASP A 107 6.53 7.59 -12.61
CA ASP A 107 7.18 7.69 -13.92
C ASP A 107 6.43 8.69 -14.82
N PHE A 108 6.54 9.99 -14.49
CA PHE A 108 5.79 11.06 -15.15
C PHE A 108 6.03 11.16 -16.66
N GLN A 109 7.20 10.75 -17.13
CA GLN A 109 7.58 10.80 -18.54
C GLN A 109 7.28 9.49 -19.27
N ASN A 110 6.66 8.51 -18.58
CA ASN A 110 6.38 7.18 -19.11
C ASN A 110 7.63 6.52 -19.75
N THR A 111 8.78 6.69 -19.11
CA THR A 111 10.06 6.13 -19.57
C THR A 111 10.05 4.60 -19.59
N SER A 112 9.24 3.99 -18.72
CA SER A 112 9.00 2.54 -18.68
C SER A 112 8.09 2.05 -19.80
N GLY A 113 7.28 2.92 -20.41
CA GLY A 113 6.22 2.54 -21.35
C GLY A 113 5.01 1.84 -20.71
N LEU A 114 4.94 1.78 -19.38
CA LEU A 114 3.87 1.09 -18.63
C LEU A 114 2.61 1.95 -18.40
N GLY A 115 2.70 3.24 -18.72
CA GLY A 115 1.60 4.20 -18.63
C GLY A 115 0.49 3.94 -19.63
N LEU A 116 -0.76 4.02 -19.17
CA LEU A 116 -1.96 3.78 -19.97
C LEU A 116 -2.82 5.04 -20.08
N ASN A 117 -3.42 5.27 -21.26
CA ASN A 117 -4.36 6.37 -21.51
C ASN A 117 -3.84 7.76 -21.12
N GLY A 118 -2.53 7.99 -21.30
CA GLY A 118 -1.87 9.26 -20.96
C GLY A 118 -1.65 9.48 -19.46
N LYS A 119 -1.92 8.48 -18.60
CA LYS A 119 -1.63 8.54 -17.17
C LYS A 119 -0.21 8.02 -16.89
N PRO A 120 0.59 8.74 -16.08
CA PRO A 120 1.90 8.26 -15.68
C PRO A 120 1.74 7.11 -14.66
N PRO A 121 2.46 5.98 -14.83
CA PRO A 121 2.36 4.89 -13.89
C PRO A 121 3.15 5.19 -12.62
N MET A 122 2.68 4.70 -11.48
CA MET A 122 3.54 4.47 -10.32
C MET A 122 4.30 3.17 -10.57
N VAL A 123 5.61 3.18 -10.39
CA VAL A 123 6.48 2.02 -10.58
C VAL A 123 7.13 1.67 -9.25
N ALA A 124 6.91 0.45 -8.77
CA ALA A 124 7.57 -0.10 -7.59
C ALA A 124 8.74 -0.98 -8.04
N ILE A 125 9.90 -0.81 -7.40
CA ILE A 125 11.06 -1.71 -7.52
C ILE A 125 11.33 -2.29 -6.14
N PHE A 126 11.36 -3.61 -6.05
CA PHE A 126 11.42 -4.34 -4.79
C PHE A 126 12.24 -5.61 -4.91
N THR A 127 12.64 -6.16 -3.77
CA THR A 127 13.33 -7.44 -3.74
C THR A 127 12.31 -8.57 -3.64
N HIS A 128 12.35 -9.53 -4.57
CA HIS A 128 11.76 -10.84 -4.34
C HIS A 128 12.72 -11.68 -3.50
N HIS A 129 12.18 -12.40 -2.52
CA HIS A 129 12.92 -13.34 -1.69
C HIS A 129 12.37 -14.75 -1.84
N ASN A 130 13.18 -15.66 -2.36
CA ASN A 130 12.85 -17.06 -2.51
C ASN A 130 13.39 -17.90 -1.35
N ASP A 131 12.52 -18.13 -0.35
CA ASP A 131 12.82 -18.90 0.86
C ASP A 131 13.29 -20.35 0.56
N SER A 132 12.82 -20.96 -0.54
CA SER A 132 13.29 -22.30 -0.93
C SER A 132 14.76 -22.28 -1.38
N LEU A 133 15.15 -21.28 -2.17
CA LEU A 133 16.53 -21.11 -2.61
C LEU A 133 17.45 -20.72 -1.45
N GLU A 134 16.97 -19.91 -0.50
CA GLU A 134 17.72 -19.55 0.71
C GLU A 134 18.01 -20.79 1.56
N LYS A 135 17.01 -21.65 1.79
CA LYS A 135 17.18 -22.92 2.51
C LYS A 135 18.18 -23.85 1.85
N LEU A 136 18.27 -23.81 0.52
CA LEU A 136 19.28 -24.53 -0.27
C LEU A 136 20.65 -23.83 -0.28
N LYS A 137 20.80 -22.70 0.42
CA LYS A 137 22.01 -21.88 0.49
C LYS A 137 22.51 -21.42 -0.88
N GLN A 138 21.60 -21.18 -1.81
CA GLN A 138 21.96 -20.61 -3.11
C GLN A 138 22.11 -19.10 -2.99
N ASN A 139 23.09 -18.50 -3.67
CA ASN A 139 23.36 -17.06 -3.57
C ASN A 139 22.38 -16.19 -4.36
N ASN A 140 21.49 -16.78 -5.15
CA ASN A 140 20.49 -16.12 -5.99
C ASN A 140 19.07 -16.16 -5.40
N HIS A 141 18.96 -16.30 -4.08
CA HIS A 141 17.67 -16.36 -3.37
C HIS A 141 17.00 -14.98 -3.21
N GLN A 142 17.69 -13.89 -3.55
CA GLN A 142 17.12 -12.54 -3.62
C GLN A 142 17.42 -11.90 -4.98
N TYR A 143 16.42 -11.26 -5.58
CA TYR A 143 16.56 -10.57 -6.86
C TYR A 143 15.58 -9.43 -7.00
N GLN A 144 15.93 -8.46 -7.84
CA GLN A 144 15.15 -7.24 -8.01
C GLN A 144 14.01 -7.48 -9.00
N SER A 145 12.83 -6.96 -8.67
CA SER A 145 11.60 -7.07 -9.46
C SER A 145 10.88 -5.75 -9.50
N LEU A 146 9.90 -5.65 -10.40
CA LEU A 146 9.14 -4.45 -10.64
C LEU A 146 7.64 -4.75 -10.74
N ALA A 147 6.83 -3.83 -10.25
CA ALA A 147 5.39 -3.77 -10.45
C ALA A 147 4.97 -2.35 -10.82
N TYR A 148 3.77 -2.17 -11.39
CA TYR A 148 3.26 -0.85 -11.75
C TYR A 148 1.76 -0.70 -11.49
N SER A 149 1.33 0.54 -11.28
CA SER A 149 -0.07 0.95 -11.14
C SER A 149 -0.37 2.15 -12.04
N ASN A 150 -1.56 2.17 -12.67
CA ASN A 150 -2.02 3.23 -13.60
C ASN A 150 -3.24 4.00 -13.06
#